data_AF-A0YBW5-F1
#
_entry.id   AF-A0YBW5-F1
#
_cell.length_a   1.000
_cell.length_b   1.000
_cell.length_c   1.000
_cell.angle_alpha   90.00
_cell.angle_beta   90.00
_cell.angle_gamma   90.00
#
_symmetry.space_group_name_H-M   'P 1'
#
loop_
_entity.id
_entity.type
_entity.pdbx_description
1 polymer ?
#
loop_
_entity_poly.entity_id
_entity_poly.type
_entity_poly.pdbx_seq_one_letter_code
_entity_poly.pdbx_strand_id
1 'polypeptide(L)' 'MSELMYPFDGVPAVGTTFQVADEVYWISMPLPISLDHINLYLLEEDDGG' A
#
# COMPACT_ATOMS: atom_id res chain seq x y z
N MET A 1 -12.02 8.37 -23.08
CA MET A 1 -11.40 7.40 -22.15
C MET A 1 -10.76 8.22 -21.06
N SER A 2 -11.11 8.00 -19.80
CA SER A 2 -10.39 8.60 -18.66
C SER A 2 -9.07 7.86 -18.50
N GLU A 3 -7.97 8.60 -18.59
CA GLU A 3 -6.62 8.08 -18.40
C GLU A 3 -6.37 7.82 -16.92
N LEU A 4 -5.72 6.70 -16.60
CA LEU A 4 -5.38 6.36 -15.22
C LEU A 4 -4.12 7.14 -14.83
N MET A 5 -4.19 7.86 -13.73
CA MET A 5 -3.05 8.54 -13.13
C MET A 5 -2.59 7.74 -11.91
N TYR A 6 -1.32 7.31 -11.93
CA TYR A 6 -0.67 6.67 -10.80
C TYR A 6 0.19 7.72 -10.09
N PRO A 7 -0.20 8.20 -8.90
CA PRO A 7 0.49 9.29 -8.21
C PRO A 7 1.84 8.88 -7.61
N PHE A 8 2.16 7.58 -7.61
CA PHE A 8 3.38 7.02 -7.02
C PHE A 8 4.18 6.28 -8.09
N ASP A 9 5.50 6.48 -8.10
CA ASP A 9 6.40 5.93 -9.12
C ASP A 9 6.65 4.40 -8.97
N GLY A 10 6.16 3.78 -7.90
CA GLY A 10 6.41 2.35 -7.66
C GLY A 10 5.65 1.76 -6.47
N VAL A 11 6.01 0.51 -6.15
CA VAL A 11 5.48 -0.25 -5.00
C VAL A 11 6.47 -0.23 -3.83
N PRO A 12 6.00 -0.35 -2.57
CA PRO A 12 6.87 -0.49 -1.42
C PRO A 12 7.75 -1.74 -1.57
N ALA A 13 8.99 -1.67 -1.09
CA ALA A 13 9.83 -2.85 -0.99
C ALA A 13 9.22 -3.85 0.01
N VAL A 14 9.47 -5.15 -0.20
CA VAL A 14 8.96 -6.21 0.69
C VAL A 14 9.42 -5.95 2.12
N GLY A 15 8.46 -5.92 3.05
CA GLY A 15 8.71 -5.66 4.46
C GLY A 15 8.87 -4.17 4.82
N THR A 16 8.57 -3.26 3.90
CA THR A 16 8.57 -1.80 4.16
C THR A 16 7.16 -1.20 4.06
N THR A 17 6.93 -0.10 4.77
CA THR A 17 5.72 0.71 4.68
C THR A 17 5.97 1.95 3.82
N PHE A 18 4.97 2.36 3.05
CA PHE A 18 4.98 3.60 2.27
C PHE A 18 3.75 4.42 2.59
N GLN A 19 3.93 5.65 3.06
CA GLN A 19 2.81 6.52 3.41
C GLN A 19 2.16 7.07 2.12
N VAL A 20 0.89 6.74 1.90
CA VAL A 20 0.12 7.15 0.70
C VAL A 20 -0.84 8.30 0.99
N ALA A 21 -1.19 8.50 2.25
CA ALA A 21 -1.93 9.64 2.78
C ALA A 21 -1.60 9.81 4.26
N ASP A 22 -2.07 10.91 4.87
CA ASP A 22 -1.95 11.10 6.33
C ASP A 22 -2.52 9.86 7.04
N GLU A 23 -1.73 9.27 7.94
CA GLU A 23 -2.08 8.07 8.74
C GLU A 23 -2.38 6.78 7.94
N VAL A 24 -2.25 6.79 6.61
CA VAL A 24 -2.47 5.61 5.75
C VAL A 24 -1.16 5.14 5.14
N TYR A 25 -0.77 3.92 5.49
CA TYR A 25 0.44 3.28 5.00
C TYR A 25 0.12 2.07 4.14
N TRP A 26 0.77 1.98 2.99
CA TRP A 26 0.69 0.86 2.08
C TRP A 26 1.87 -0.09 2.30
N ILE A 27 1.56 -1.40 2.35
CA ILE A 27 2.53 -2.50 2.34
C ILE A 27 2.19 -3.42 1.16
N SER A 28 3.22 -3.91 0.46
CA SER A 28 3.08 -4.97 -0.54
C SER A 28 3.69 -6.28 -0.01
N MET A 29 2.89 -7.35 0.03
CA MET A 29 3.34 -8.67 0.48
C MET A 29 3.31 -9.69 -0.67
N PRO A 30 4.39 -10.47 -0.86
CA PRO A 30 4.44 -11.48 -1.92
C PRO A 30 3.56 -12.69 -1.58
N LEU A 31 2.99 -13.31 -2.61
CA LEU A 31 2.18 -14.54 -2.52
C LEU A 31 2.76 -15.63 -3.44
N PRO A 32 2.79 -16.90 -3.03
CA PRO A 32 3.35 -18.00 -3.82
C PRO A 32 2.35 -18.58 -4.84
N ILE A 33 1.61 -17.73 -5.56
CA ILE A 33 0.62 -18.10 -6.59
C ILE A 33 0.69 -17.14 -7.81
N SER A 34 -0.18 -17.31 -8.81
CA SER A 34 -0.18 -16.45 -10.02
C SER A 34 -0.45 -14.97 -9.75
N LEU A 35 -1.18 -14.66 -8.68
CA LEU A 35 -1.20 -13.33 -8.08
C LEU A 35 0.03 -13.25 -7.19
N ASP A 36 1.07 -12.56 -7.66
CA ASP A 36 2.40 -12.56 -7.06
C ASP A 36 2.53 -11.67 -5.81
N HIS A 37 1.60 -10.73 -5.63
CA HIS A 37 1.53 -9.87 -4.44
C HIS A 37 0.11 -9.39 -4.11
N ILE A 38 -0.08 -8.97 -2.86
CA ILE A 38 -1.29 -8.29 -2.37
C ILE A 38 -0.90 -6.98 -1.68
N ASN A 39 -1.74 -5.97 -1.85
CA ASN A 39 -1.61 -4.69 -1.15
C ASN A 39 -2.38 -4.72 0.16
N LEU A 40 -1.70 -4.37 1.24
CA LEU A 40 -2.27 -4.18 2.57
C LEU A 40 -2.17 -2.71 2.95
N TYR A 41 -3.13 -2.23 3.73
CA TYR A 41 -3.15 -0.87 4.22
C TYR A 41 -3.15 -0.90 5.75
N LEU A 42 -2.17 -0.24 6.35
CA LEU A 42 -2.18 0.06 7.78
C LEU A 42 -2.80 1.44 7.94
N LEU A 43 -3.75 1.52 8.87
CA LEU A 43 -4.33 2.78 9.32
C LEU A 43 -3.78 3.02 10.71
N GLU A 44 -3.10 4.15 10.89
CA GLU A 44 -2.75 4.64 12.21
C GLU A 44 -4.03 5.15 12.85
N GLU A 45 -4.47 4.50 13.92
CA GLU A 45 -5.55 5.01 14.76
C GLU A 45 -4.90 5.70 15.96
N ASP A 46 -5.25 6.97 16.16
CA ASP A 46 -5.05 7.62 17.45
C ASP A 46 -6.00 6.94 18.45
N ASP A 47 -5.43 6.36 19.51
CA ASP A 47 -6.10 5.63 20.60
C ASP A 47 -7.54 6.09 20.82
N GLY A 48 -8.48 5.16 20.58
CA GLY A 48 -9.92 5.40 20.67
C GLY A 48 -10.36 6.08 21.96
N GLY A 49 -11.06 7.20 21.82
CA GLY A 49 -11.84 7.84 22.89
C GLY A 49 -13.17 7.13 23.13
#